data_AF-A0AA36N6E1-F1
#
_entry.id   AF-A0AA36N6E1-F1
#
_cell.length_a   1.000
_cell.length_b   1.000
_cell.length_c   1.000
_cell.angle_alpha   90.00
_cell.angle_beta   90.00
_cell.angle_gamma   90.00
#
_symmetry.space_group_name_H-M   'P 1'
#
loop_
_entity.id
_entity.type
_entity.pdbx_description
1 polymer ?
#
loop_
_entity_poly.entity_id
_entity_poly.type
_entity_poly.pdbx_seq_one_letter_code
_entity_poly.pdbx_strand_id
1 'polypeptide(L)'
;MRRLITPRAFLRGQGPRCLQTLASATSRCAQLQASGRAGLVPARAELQEIHAQVSKLEPKALLEGANLSDLCMLCRVLSSALMPLQAQLLEEVGQKAVQTGTPDAAANFALAACEAGHSELGGQVVEAMRSAVGSDSALSGGGAASLALAAAAAKVLDATLLEALVRRCSAREMELSATHLGDLRLCAVLAGRSVLDKADSQVLSFLSTMCKNVLLDDPRGEPPSNYWDFLTDAENDLSQVLETCELPHSRGMLLGGAFFPLSSQALKAVISLETSGAAAIYLRGASGRSVWQSWKYRVAASNGWRVYAVSATEWEKLEDTEQKVLFMRELLRQDPLDTDAL
;
A
#
# COMPACT_ATOMS: atom_id res chain seq x y z
N MET A 1 -40.58 -10.37 32.52
CA MET A 1 -40.74 -10.09 31.07
C MET A 1 -39.80 -8.95 30.68
N ARG A 2 -38.63 -9.27 30.12
CA ARG A 2 -37.69 -8.27 29.58
C ARG A 2 -38.21 -7.84 28.21
N ARG A 3 -38.58 -6.56 28.05
CA ARG A 3 -38.99 -6.01 26.75
C ARG A 3 -37.77 -5.96 25.84
N LEU A 4 -37.80 -6.73 24.76
CA LEU A 4 -36.89 -6.62 23.62
C LEU A 4 -37.08 -5.24 23.00
N ILE A 5 -36.09 -4.37 23.14
CA ILE A 5 -36.01 -3.13 22.38
C ILE A 5 -35.65 -3.55 20.95
N THR A 6 -36.62 -3.47 20.04
CA THR A 6 -36.39 -3.67 18.61
C THR A 6 -35.38 -2.63 18.09
N PRO A 7 -34.43 -3.01 17.20
CA PRO A 7 -33.38 -2.12 16.67
C PRO A 7 -33.88 -0.81 16.01
N ARG A 8 -35.16 -0.75 15.62
CA ARG A 8 -35.78 0.45 15.03
C ARG A 8 -35.92 1.64 15.97
N ALA A 9 -35.82 1.45 17.29
CA ALA A 9 -36.00 2.54 18.26
C ALA A 9 -34.74 3.41 18.46
N PHE A 10 -33.54 2.89 18.15
CA PHE A 10 -32.29 3.63 18.35
C PHE A 10 -32.01 4.65 17.24
N LEU A 11 -32.57 4.43 16.04
CA LEU A 11 -32.38 5.29 14.87
C LEU A 11 -33.18 6.62 14.90
N ARG A 12 -34.14 6.79 15.82
CA ARG A 12 -34.97 8.00 15.87
C ARG A 12 -34.35 9.21 16.59
N GLY A 13 -33.25 9.02 17.32
CA GLY A 13 -32.58 10.12 18.05
C GLY A 13 -31.42 10.78 17.31
N GLN A 14 -30.78 10.08 16.38
CA GLN A 14 -29.56 10.54 15.68
C GLN A 14 -29.64 10.47 14.14
N GLY A 15 -30.75 9.96 13.60
CA GLY A 15 -30.90 9.54 12.20
C GLY A 15 -30.60 10.59 11.10
N PRO A 16 -31.15 11.81 11.13
CA PRO A 16 -31.01 12.73 9.99
C PRO A 16 -29.61 13.31 9.84
N ARG A 17 -28.97 13.67 10.97
CA ARG A 17 -27.63 14.26 10.97
C ARG A 17 -26.56 13.22 10.68
N CYS A 18 -26.68 12.02 11.25
CA CYS A 18 -25.76 10.91 11.01
C CYS A 18 -25.70 10.50 9.53
N LEU A 19 -26.85 10.44 8.85
CA LEU A 19 -26.93 10.07 7.43
C LEU A 19 -26.41 11.19 6.51
N GLN A 20 -26.66 12.46 6.84
CA GLN A 20 -26.06 13.59 6.11
C GLN A 20 -24.54 13.63 6.26
N THR A 21 -24.01 13.34 7.46
CA THR A 21 -22.58 13.23 7.72
C THR A 21 -21.94 12.09 6.93
N LEU A 22 -22.58 10.93 6.87
CA LEU A 22 -22.08 9.78 6.10
C LEU A 22 -22.09 10.05 4.59
N ALA A 23 -23.17 10.62 4.05
CA ALA A 23 -23.25 10.98 2.63
C ALA A 23 -22.22 12.05 2.23
N SER A 24 -21.95 13.03 3.12
CA SER A 24 -20.89 14.02 2.92
C SER A 24 -19.50 13.36 2.93
N ALA A 25 -19.26 12.44 3.86
CA ALA A 25 -17.99 11.72 3.97
C ALA A 25 -17.72 10.85 2.73
N THR A 26 -18.70 10.07 2.28
CA THR A 26 -18.55 9.19 1.11
C THR A 26 -18.39 9.99 -0.18
N SER A 27 -19.16 11.05 -0.36
CA SER A 27 -19.01 11.95 -1.52
C SER A 27 -17.63 12.60 -1.56
N ARG A 28 -17.06 12.95 -0.41
CA ARG A 28 -15.73 13.54 -0.34
C ARG A 28 -14.64 12.51 -0.61
N CYS A 29 -14.76 11.30 -0.05
CA CYS A 29 -13.88 10.18 -0.36
C CYS A 29 -13.86 9.88 -1.87
N ALA A 30 -14.97 10.01 -2.58
CA ALA A 30 -15.00 9.86 -4.04
C ALA A 30 -14.08 10.86 -4.77
N GLN A 31 -14.12 12.13 -4.36
CA GLN A 31 -13.27 13.17 -4.93
C GLN A 31 -11.79 12.94 -4.60
N LEU A 32 -11.52 12.50 -3.37
CA LEU A 32 -10.17 12.21 -2.90
C LEU A 32 -9.58 10.96 -3.57
N GLN A 33 -10.38 9.91 -3.81
CA GLN A 33 -9.94 8.73 -4.54
C GLN A 33 -9.54 9.08 -5.98
N ALA A 34 -10.32 9.93 -6.65
CA ALA A 34 -10.00 10.41 -8.00
C ALA A 34 -8.67 11.18 -8.07
N SER A 35 -8.23 11.76 -6.95
CA SER A 35 -6.97 12.49 -6.82
C SER A 35 -5.77 11.59 -6.51
N GLY A 36 -5.98 10.27 -6.41
CA GLY A 36 -4.94 9.30 -6.07
C GLY A 36 -4.40 9.46 -4.65
N ARG A 37 -3.34 8.72 -4.29
CA ARG A 37 -2.77 8.78 -2.93
C ARG A 37 -2.07 10.10 -2.64
N ALA A 38 -1.52 10.75 -3.66
CA ALA A 38 -0.95 12.09 -3.57
C ALA A 38 -1.97 13.14 -3.10
N GLY A 39 -3.24 13.01 -3.52
CA GLY A 39 -4.33 13.87 -3.08
C GLY A 39 -4.79 13.66 -1.62
N LEU A 40 -4.42 12.53 -1.00
CA LEU A 40 -4.81 12.22 0.38
C LEU A 40 -3.95 12.95 1.41
N VAL A 41 -2.68 13.24 1.10
CA VAL A 41 -1.74 13.94 1.98
C VAL A 41 -2.24 15.34 2.38
N PRO A 42 -2.60 16.25 1.44
CA PRO A 42 -3.12 17.56 1.81
C PRO A 42 -4.49 17.48 2.49
N ALA A 43 -5.25 16.40 2.28
CA ALA A 43 -6.56 16.18 2.88
C ALA A 43 -6.51 15.45 4.24
N ARG A 44 -5.33 15.29 4.85
CA ARG A 44 -5.16 14.43 6.04
C ARG A 44 -6.03 14.83 7.23
N ALA A 45 -6.13 16.14 7.52
CA ALA A 45 -6.96 16.62 8.63
C ALA A 45 -8.45 16.31 8.39
N GLU A 46 -8.92 16.50 7.15
CA GLU A 46 -10.28 16.17 6.73
C GLU A 46 -10.53 14.65 6.82
N LEU A 47 -9.57 13.82 6.41
CA LEU A 47 -9.65 12.36 6.54
C LEU A 47 -9.67 11.89 7.99
N GLN A 48 -8.99 12.59 8.91
CA GLN A 48 -9.07 12.33 10.35
C GLN A 48 -10.47 12.65 10.90
N GLU A 49 -11.10 13.74 10.43
CA GLU A 49 -12.48 14.06 10.81
C GLU A 49 -13.46 13.02 10.30
N ILE A 50 -13.35 12.62 9.03
CA ILE A 50 -14.15 11.54 8.44
C ILE A 50 -13.95 10.25 9.22
N HIS A 51 -12.70 9.87 9.51
CA HIS A 51 -12.39 8.68 10.31
C HIS A 51 -13.00 8.74 11.71
N ALA A 52 -12.90 9.87 12.40
CA ALA A 52 -13.47 10.06 13.73
C ALA A 52 -15.00 10.02 13.72
N GLN A 53 -15.65 10.43 12.62
CA GLN A 53 -17.10 10.34 12.45
C GLN A 53 -17.52 8.89 12.19
N VAL A 54 -16.87 8.21 11.25
CA VAL A 54 -17.16 6.81 10.89
C VAL A 54 -16.92 5.88 12.08
N SER A 55 -15.85 6.11 12.85
CA SER A 55 -15.49 5.28 14.01
C SER A 55 -16.50 5.36 15.15
N LYS A 56 -17.38 6.36 15.18
CA LYS A 56 -18.45 6.48 16.19
C LYS A 56 -19.72 5.71 15.80
N LEU A 57 -19.80 5.21 14.57
CA LEU A 57 -20.96 4.50 14.06
C LEU A 57 -20.73 2.99 14.16
N GLU A 58 -21.79 2.27 14.50
CA GLU A 58 -21.76 0.81 14.44
C GLU A 58 -21.69 0.34 12.97
N PRO A 59 -20.97 -0.75 12.66
CA PRO A 59 -20.88 -1.30 11.30
C PRO A 59 -22.22 -1.48 10.60
N LYS A 60 -23.21 -1.98 11.34
CA LYS A 60 -24.58 -2.15 10.85
C LYS A 60 -25.24 -0.83 10.44
N ALA A 61 -25.03 0.24 11.20
CA ALA A 61 -25.59 1.55 10.88
C ALA A 61 -24.94 2.14 9.62
N LEU A 62 -23.65 1.90 9.40
CA LEU A 62 -22.96 2.27 8.16
C LEU A 62 -23.54 1.52 6.95
N LEU A 63 -23.76 0.21 7.09
CA LEU A 63 -24.30 -0.66 6.04
C LEU A 63 -25.77 -0.40 5.68
N GLU A 64 -26.55 0.14 6.62
CA GLU A 64 -27.93 0.60 6.41
C GLU A 64 -27.98 2.04 5.85
N GLY A 65 -26.97 2.86 6.16
CA GLY A 65 -26.95 4.29 5.85
C GLY A 65 -26.25 4.71 4.56
N ALA A 66 -25.37 3.87 4.02
CA ALA A 66 -24.67 4.12 2.76
C ALA A 66 -24.84 2.95 1.80
N ASN A 67 -24.77 3.23 0.49
CA ASN A 67 -24.68 2.18 -0.49
C ASN A 67 -23.31 1.48 -0.39
N LEU A 68 -23.25 0.23 -0.85
CA LEU A 68 -22.05 -0.60 -0.69
C LEU A 68 -20.84 -0.06 -1.45
N SER A 69 -21.05 0.53 -2.64
CA SER A 69 -19.97 1.12 -3.43
C SER A 69 -19.28 2.27 -2.67
N ASP A 70 -20.09 3.13 -2.06
CA ASP A 70 -19.62 4.25 -1.24
C ASP A 70 -18.87 3.77 0.00
N LEU A 71 -19.31 2.68 0.63
CA LEU A 71 -18.62 2.07 1.76
C LEU A 71 -17.29 1.43 1.35
N CYS A 72 -17.24 0.73 0.22
CA CYS A 72 -16.00 0.16 -0.30
C CYS A 72 -14.99 1.27 -0.64
N MET A 73 -15.46 2.37 -1.22
CA MET A 73 -14.67 3.56 -1.52
C MET A 73 -14.18 4.28 -0.25
N LEU A 74 -15.05 4.44 0.75
CA LEU A 74 -14.69 4.96 2.06
C LEU A 74 -13.60 4.10 2.69
N CYS A 75 -13.77 2.77 2.68
CA CYS A 75 -12.76 1.84 3.18
C CYS A 75 -11.46 1.99 2.41
N ARG A 76 -11.52 2.04 1.08
CA ARG A 76 -10.36 2.23 0.20
C ARG A 76 -9.60 3.50 0.55
N VAL A 77 -10.28 4.64 0.66
CA VAL A 77 -9.65 5.95 0.95
C VAL A 77 -9.08 5.99 2.36
N LEU A 78 -9.80 5.49 3.36
CA LEU A 78 -9.34 5.47 4.74
C LEU A 78 -8.18 4.49 4.95
N SER A 79 -8.23 3.28 4.37
CA SER A 79 -7.08 2.37 4.34
C SER A 79 -5.89 2.98 3.60
N SER A 80 -6.14 3.61 2.44
CA SER A 80 -5.11 4.30 1.64
C SER A 80 -4.56 5.56 2.30
N ALA A 81 -5.13 6.00 3.43
CA ALA A 81 -4.68 7.09 4.29
C ALA A 81 -4.24 6.62 5.70
N LEU A 82 -4.16 5.29 5.91
CA LEU A 82 -3.95 4.62 7.20
C LEU A 82 -4.78 5.15 8.36
N MET A 83 -6.04 5.37 8.08
CA MET A 83 -7.04 5.56 9.11
C MET A 83 -7.55 4.17 9.49
N PRO A 84 -7.18 3.62 10.67
CA PRO A 84 -7.49 2.24 11.02
C PRO A 84 -8.99 2.03 11.11
N LEU A 85 -9.52 1.14 10.28
CA LEU A 85 -10.94 0.78 10.28
C LEU A 85 -11.21 -0.30 11.32
N GLN A 86 -12.42 -0.32 11.87
CA GLN A 86 -12.83 -1.39 12.77
C GLN A 86 -12.83 -2.73 12.02
N ALA A 87 -12.22 -3.77 12.59
CA ALA A 87 -12.14 -5.09 11.97
C ALA A 87 -13.54 -5.64 11.62
N GLN A 88 -14.51 -5.47 12.52
CA GLN A 88 -15.90 -5.88 12.28
C GLN A 88 -16.54 -5.14 11.09
N LEU A 89 -16.21 -3.86 10.88
CA LEU A 89 -16.69 -3.13 9.69
C LEU A 89 -16.13 -3.73 8.41
N LEU A 90 -14.83 -4.04 8.39
CA LEU A 90 -14.20 -4.67 7.25
C LEU A 90 -14.82 -6.05 6.97
N GLU A 91 -15.04 -6.87 8.00
CA GLU A 91 -15.68 -8.18 7.84
C GLU A 91 -17.10 -8.06 7.26
N GLU A 92 -17.95 -7.20 7.82
CA GLU A 92 -19.34 -7.07 7.36
C GLU A 92 -19.42 -6.47 5.94
N VAL A 93 -18.60 -5.45 5.63
CA VAL A 93 -18.52 -4.87 4.28
C VAL A 93 -17.97 -5.89 3.29
N GLY A 94 -16.94 -6.65 3.67
CA GLY A 94 -16.34 -7.68 2.83
C GLY A 94 -17.30 -8.81 2.49
N GLN A 95 -18.05 -9.31 3.47
CA GLN A 95 -19.11 -10.30 3.21
C GLN A 95 -20.16 -9.76 2.25
N LYS A 96 -20.59 -8.51 2.42
CA LYS A 96 -21.60 -7.89 1.55
C LYS A 96 -21.06 -7.60 0.15
N ALA A 97 -19.78 -7.24 0.03
CA ALA A 97 -19.06 -7.07 -1.23
C ALA A 97 -19.03 -8.36 -2.05
N VAL A 98 -18.79 -9.50 -1.41
CA VAL A 98 -18.83 -10.82 -2.05
C VAL A 98 -20.25 -11.20 -2.48
N GLN A 99 -21.25 -10.95 -1.63
CA GLN A 99 -22.62 -11.41 -1.89
C GLN A 99 -23.39 -10.56 -2.89
N THR A 100 -23.21 -9.25 -2.85
CA THR A 100 -24.08 -8.27 -3.54
C THR A 100 -23.33 -7.09 -4.13
N GLY A 101 -22.00 -7.04 -3.99
CA GLY A 101 -21.18 -5.96 -4.52
C GLY A 101 -21.15 -5.95 -6.04
N THR A 102 -21.07 -4.76 -6.62
CA THR A 102 -20.59 -4.65 -7.99
C THR A 102 -19.13 -5.12 -8.03
N PRO A 103 -18.66 -5.71 -9.14
CA PRO A 103 -17.29 -6.17 -9.24
C PRO A 103 -16.23 -5.11 -8.91
N ASP A 104 -16.45 -3.86 -9.33
CA ASP A 104 -15.57 -2.74 -9.03
C ASP A 104 -15.57 -2.37 -7.53
N ALA A 105 -16.72 -2.39 -6.87
CA ALA A 105 -16.81 -2.13 -5.44
C ALA A 105 -16.10 -3.24 -4.65
N ALA A 106 -16.28 -4.50 -5.06
CA ALA A 106 -15.60 -5.64 -4.45
C ALA A 106 -14.08 -5.59 -4.67
N ALA A 107 -13.61 -5.22 -5.86
CA ALA A 107 -12.19 -5.04 -6.16
C ALA A 107 -11.54 -3.92 -5.32
N ASN A 108 -12.20 -2.76 -5.23
CA ASN A 108 -11.73 -1.66 -4.39
C ASN A 108 -11.69 -2.06 -2.91
N PHE A 109 -12.70 -2.79 -2.43
CA PHE A 109 -12.71 -3.30 -1.07
C PHE A 109 -11.60 -4.33 -0.81
N ALA A 110 -11.38 -5.29 -1.73
CA ALA A 110 -10.33 -6.29 -1.58
C ALA A 110 -8.97 -5.62 -1.37
N LEU A 111 -8.68 -4.58 -2.15
CA LEU A 111 -7.47 -3.79 -1.99
C LEU A 111 -7.46 -3.00 -0.68
N ALA A 112 -8.57 -2.38 -0.30
CA ALA A 112 -8.71 -1.68 0.99
C ALA A 112 -8.43 -2.59 2.19
N ALA A 113 -8.90 -3.84 2.15
CA ALA A 113 -8.68 -4.84 3.19
C ALA A 113 -7.20 -5.25 3.26
N CYS A 114 -6.57 -5.52 2.11
CA CYS A 114 -5.14 -5.80 2.06
C CYS A 114 -4.29 -4.66 2.65
N GLU A 115 -4.67 -3.41 2.38
CA GLU A 115 -3.95 -2.23 2.88
C GLU A 115 -4.16 -1.96 4.36
N ALA A 116 -5.33 -2.32 4.88
CA ALA A 116 -5.59 -2.30 6.31
C ALA A 116 -4.86 -3.43 7.07
N GLY A 117 -4.10 -4.29 6.38
CA GLY A 117 -3.40 -5.43 6.98
C GLY A 117 -4.24 -6.70 7.10
N HIS A 118 -5.43 -6.72 6.50
CA HIS A 118 -6.34 -7.87 6.47
C HIS A 118 -6.21 -8.63 5.14
N SER A 119 -4.99 -9.08 4.81
CA SER A 119 -4.69 -9.74 3.54
C SER A 119 -5.47 -11.04 3.31
N GLU A 120 -5.83 -11.76 4.38
CA GLU A 120 -6.68 -12.96 4.27
C GLU A 120 -8.09 -12.60 3.80
N LEU A 121 -8.69 -11.55 4.37
CA LEU A 121 -10.01 -11.06 3.96
C LEU A 121 -9.96 -10.52 2.52
N GLY A 122 -8.93 -9.74 2.17
CA GLY A 122 -8.72 -9.28 0.81
C GLY A 122 -8.59 -10.45 -0.18
N GLY A 123 -7.84 -11.49 0.20
CA GLY A 123 -7.69 -12.72 -0.59
C GLY A 123 -9.01 -13.46 -0.79
N GLN A 124 -9.85 -13.60 0.23
CA GLN A 124 -11.18 -14.21 0.10
C GLN A 124 -12.07 -13.48 -0.91
N VAL A 125 -12.03 -12.14 -0.90
CA VAL A 125 -12.77 -11.33 -1.88
C VAL A 125 -12.20 -11.51 -3.28
N VAL A 126 -10.86 -11.55 -3.44
CA VAL A 126 -10.21 -11.84 -4.73
C VAL A 126 -10.65 -13.20 -5.28
N GLU A 127 -10.64 -14.24 -4.45
CA GLU A 127 -11.06 -15.59 -4.83
C GLU A 127 -12.52 -15.63 -5.27
N ALA A 128 -13.41 -14.98 -4.52
CA ALA A 128 -14.83 -14.86 -4.91
C ALA A 128 -15.03 -14.12 -6.23
N MET A 129 -14.12 -13.18 -6.56
CA MET A 129 -14.17 -12.38 -7.77
C MET A 129 -13.51 -13.03 -8.99
N ARG A 130 -12.80 -14.16 -8.85
CA ARG A 130 -12.08 -14.82 -9.96
C ARG A 130 -12.97 -15.12 -11.16
N SER A 131 -14.19 -15.58 -10.95
CA SER A 131 -15.13 -15.90 -12.04
C SER A 131 -15.57 -14.67 -12.83
N ALA A 132 -15.64 -13.50 -12.19
CA ALA A 132 -16.04 -12.25 -12.83
C ALA A 132 -14.94 -11.66 -13.72
N VAL A 133 -13.66 -12.00 -13.48
CA VAL A 133 -12.54 -11.53 -14.31
C VAL A 133 -12.67 -12.02 -15.77
N GLY A 134 -13.20 -13.23 -15.97
CA GLY A 134 -13.42 -13.83 -17.29
C GLY A 134 -14.61 -13.28 -18.08
N SER A 135 -15.42 -12.38 -17.51
CA SER A 135 -16.60 -11.82 -18.16
C SER A 135 -16.36 -10.39 -18.65
N ASP A 136 -16.63 -10.14 -19.94
CA ASP A 136 -16.25 -8.89 -20.64
C ASP A 136 -16.94 -7.61 -20.18
N SER A 137 -18.01 -7.73 -19.40
CA SER A 137 -18.82 -6.63 -18.90
C SER A 137 -18.81 -6.47 -17.39
N ALA A 138 -18.14 -7.35 -16.65
CA ALA A 138 -18.27 -7.40 -15.19
C ALA A 138 -17.40 -6.36 -14.47
N LEU A 139 -16.15 -6.16 -14.91
CA LEU A 139 -15.14 -5.37 -14.20
C LEU A 139 -14.58 -4.25 -15.09
N SER A 140 -14.50 -3.02 -14.58
CA SER A 140 -13.89 -1.90 -15.31
C SER A 140 -12.36 -2.03 -15.37
N GLY A 141 -11.71 -1.17 -16.17
CA GLY A 141 -10.25 -1.09 -16.18
C GLY A 141 -9.65 -0.75 -14.81
N GLY A 142 -10.26 0.20 -14.10
CA GLY A 142 -9.83 0.59 -12.75
C GLY A 142 -10.08 -0.50 -11.70
N GLY A 143 -11.25 -1.14 -11.76
CA GLY A 143 -11.55 -2.30 -10.92
C GLY A 143 -10.55 -3.44 -11.11
N ALA A 144 -10.18 -3.74 -12.36
CA ALA A 144 -9.17 -4.76 -12.68
C ALA A 144 -7.78 -4.42 -12.12
N ALA A 145 -7.36 -3.16 -12.20
CA ALA A 145 -6.10 -2.71 -11.63
C ALA A 145 -6.07 -2.87 -10.10
N SER A 146 -7.13 -2.45 -9.41
CA SER A 146 -7.24 -2.61 -7.96
C SER A 146 -7.30 -4.08 -7.54
N LEU A 147 -8.03 -4.92 -8.27
CA LEU A 147 -8.13 -6.34 -7.99
C LEU A 147 -6.78 -7.06 -8.20
N ALA A 148 -6.01 -6.65 -9.20
CA ALA A 148 -4.68 -7.21 -9.47
C ALA A 148 -3.71 -6.92 -8.31
N LEU A 149 -3.67 -5.67 -7.84
CA LEU A 149 -2.85 -5.32 -6.69
C LEU A 149 -3.32 -6.02 -5.41
N ALA A 150 -4.64 -6.13 -5.19
CA ALA A 150 -5.18 -6.87 -4.05
C ALA A 150 -4.75 -8.35 -4.07
N ALA A 151 -4.84 -9.00 -5.24
CA ALA A 151 -4.43 -10.39 -5.43
C ALA A 151 -2.93 -10.60 -5.17
N ALA A 152 -2.10 -9.66 -5.63
CA ALA A 152 -0.66 -9.70 -5.39
C ALA A 152 -0.34 -9.51 -3.90
N ALA A 153 -0.97 -8.52 -3.25
CA ALA A 153 -0.80 -8.25 -1.83
C ALA A 153 -1.27 -9.41 -0.92
N ALA A 154 -2.33 -10.11 -1.33
CA ALA A 154 -2.83 -11.31 -0.65
C ALA A 154 -2.06 -12.59 -0.99
N LYS A 155 -1.05 -12.53 -1.88
CA LYS A 155 -0.26 -13.69 -2.35
C LYS A 155 -1.10 -14.79 -3.01
N VAL A 156 -2.22 -14.43 -3.62
CA VAL A 156 -3.09 -15.36 -4.37
C VAL A 156 -3.00 -15.15 -5.89
N LEU A 157 -2.22 -14.17 -6.33
CA LEU A 157 -2.02 -13.88 -7.75
C LEU A 157 -1.19 -14.97 -8.43
N ASP A 158 -1.75 -15.52 -9.51
CA ASP A 158 -1.06 -16.41 -10.45
C ASP A 158 -1.00 -15.78 -11.85
N ALA A 159 -0.30 -16.44 -12.77
CA ALA A 159 -0.10 -15.90 -14.12
C ALA A 159 -1.42 -15.75 -14.89
N THR A 160 -2.33 -16.71 -14.77
CA THR A 160 -3.63 -16.69 -15.45
C THR A 160 -4.49 -15.52 -14.96
N LEU A 161 -4.54 -15.30 -13.64
CA LEU A 161 -5.27 -14.20 -13.04
C LEU A 161 -4.65 -12.85 -13.42
N LEU A 162 -3.31 -12.74 -13.37
CA LEU A 162 -2.60 -11.54 -13.82
C LEU A 162 -2.92 -11.23 -15.28
N GLU A 163 -2.86 -12.23 -16.17
CA GLU A 163 -3.12 -12.04 -17.59
C GLU A 163 -4.55 -11.56 -17.84
N ALA A 164 -5.53 -12.18 -17.20
CA ALA A 164 -6.93 -11.83 -17.37
C ALA A 164 -7.21 -10.39 -16.91
N LEU A 165 -6.61 -9.97 -15.80
CA LEU A 165 -6.75 -8.61 -15.27
C LEU A 165 -6.03 -7.57 -16.14
N VAL A 166 -4.82 -7.87 -16.60
CA VAL A 166 -4.08 -6.95 -17.48
C VAL A 166 -4.74 -6.83 -18.86
N ARG A 167 -5.25 -7.92 -19.43
CA ARG A 167 -6.05 -7.87 -20.67
C ARG A 167 -7.30 -7.00 -20.50
N ARG A 168 -7.96 -7.07 -19.34
CA ARG A 168 -9.10 -6.19 -19.03
C ARG A 168 -8.68 -4.72 -18.97
N CYS A 169 -7.59 -4.42 -18.28
CA CYS A 169 -7.03 -3.06 -18.24
C CYS A 169 -6.68 -2.56 -19.65
N SER A 170 -6.04 -3.39 -20.48
CA SER A 170 -5.70 -3.03 -21.86
C SER A 170 -6.93 -2.78 -22.74
N ALA A 171 -7.97 -3.60 -22.64
CA ALA A 171 -9.21 -3.39 -23.38
C ALA A 171 -9.96 -2.10 -22.96
N ARG A 172 -9.66 -1.58 -21.76
CA ARG A 172 -10.28 -0.42 -21.11
C ARG A 172 -9.27 0.68 -20.82
N GLU A 173 -8.23 0.78 -21.64
CA GLU A 173 -7.11 1.68 -21.42
C GLU A 173 -7.53 3.15 -21.20
N MET A 174 -8.54 3.62 -21.95
CA MET A 174 -9.08 4.98 -21.84
C MET A 174 -9.75 5.29 -20.49
N GLU A 175 -10.06 4.25 -19.70
CA GLU A 175 -10.65 4.36 -18.35
C GLU A 175 -9.57 4.36 -17.25
N LEU A 176 -8.30 4.12 -17.60
CA LEU A 176 -7.20 4.02 -16.65
C LEU A 176 -6.62 5.40 -16.33
N SER A 177 -6.60 5.74 -15.04
CA SER A 177 -5.87 6.87 -14.51
C SER A 177 -4.42 6.48 -14.19
N ALA A 178 -3.57 7.47 -13.91
CA ALA A 178 -2.21 7.23 -13.45
C ALA A 178 -2.17 6.34 -12.19
N THR A 179 -3.12 6.49 -11.27
CA THR A 179 -3.24 5.64 -10.07
C THR A 179 -3.48 4.18 -10.42
N HIS A 180 -4.37 3.89 -11.38
CA HIS A 180 -4.64 2.50 -11.81
C HIS A 180 -3.40 1.87 -12.46
N LEU A 181 -2.69 2.63 -13.28
CA LEU A 181 -1.44 2.16 -13.89
C LEU A 181 -0.32 1.95 -12.85
N GLY A 182 -0.30 2.76 -11.79
CA GLY A 182 0.57 2.57 -10.62
C GLY A 182 0.24 1.31 -9.82
N ASP A 183 -1.05 1.03 -9.60
CA ASP A 183 -1.51 -0.21 -8.94
C ASP A 183 -1.07 -1.46 -9.74
N LEU A 184 -1.17 -1.43 -11.07
CA LEU A 184 -0.69 -2.52 -11.95
C LEU A 184 0.83 -2.67 -11.93
N ARG A 185 1.58 -1.56 -11.91
CA ARG A 185 3.04 -1.61 -11.77
C ARG A 185 3.45 -2.25 -10.44
N LEU A 186 2.78 -1.87 -9.34
CA LEU A 186 3.07 -2.43 -8.01
C LEU A 186 2.66 -3.91 -7.93
N CYS A 187 1.53 -4.26 -8.53
CA CYS A 187 1.10 -5.64 -8.70
C CYS A 187 2.20 -6.49 -9.37
N ALA A 188 2.77 -6.04 -10.49
CA ALA A 188 3.83 -6.76 -11.19
C ALA A 188 5.08 -6.97 -10.31
N VAL A 189 5.46 -5.96 -9.52
CA VAL A 189 6.58 -6.07 -8.56
C VAL A 189 6.28 -7.12 -7.48
N LEU A 190 5.09 -7.09 -6.90
CA LEU A 190 4.66 -8.01 -5.83
C LEU A 190 4.44 -9.44 -6.32
N ALA A 191 3.99 -9.61 -7.57
CA ALA A 191 3.81 -10.93 -8.20
C ALA A 191 5.13 -11.70 -8.31
N GLY A 192 6.24 -10.98 -8.52
CA GLY A 192 7.57 -11.54 -8.65
C GLY A 192 7.77 -12.38 -9.92
N ARG A 193 9.00 -12.87 -10.11
CA ARG A 193 9.40 -13.60 -11.33
C ARG A 193 8.61 -14.90 -11.54
N SER A 194 8.24 -15.59 -10.47
CA SER A 194 7.49 -16.86 -10.54
C SER A 194 6.14 -16.75 -11.26
N VAL A 195 5.54 -15.56 -11.24
CA VAL A 195 4.29 -15.25 -11.94
C VAL A 195 4.58 -14.61 -13.29
N LEU A 196 5.49 -13.62 -13.34
CA LEU A 196 5.79 -12.86 -14.56
C LEU A 196 6.45 -13.70 -15.66
N ASP A 197 7.33 -14.65 -15.32
CA ASP A 197 8.02 -15.50 -16.29
C ASP A 197 7.04 -16.45 -17.03
N LYS A 198 5.83 -16.63 -16.48
CA LYS A 198 4.76 -17.46 -17.05
C LYS A 198 3.69 -16.63 -17.75
N ALA A 199 3.74 -15.30 -17.64
CA ALA A 199 2.76 -14.42 -18.24
C ALA A 199 3.00 -14.25 -19.75
N ASP A 200 1.92 -14.12 -20.51
CA ASP A 200 1.95 -13.82 -21.93
C ASP A 200 2.78 -12.54 -22.24
N SER A 201 3.54 -12.60 -23.33
CA SER A 201 4.25 -11.47 -23.93
C SER A 201 3.42 -10.18 -24.09
N GLN A 202 2.11 -10.29 -24.37
CA GLN A 202 1.21 -9.13 -24.48
C GLN A 202 1.03 -8.42 -23.14
N VAL A 203 0.95 -9.18 -22.06
CA VAL A 203 0.80 -8.67 -20.69
C VAL A 203 2.09 -8.02 -20.24
N LEU A 204 3.23 -8.66 -20.50
CA LEU A 204 4.55 -8.07 -20.27
C LEU A 204 4.75 -6.79 -21.09
N SER A 205 4.34 -6.78 -22.35
CA SER A 205 4.39 -5.60 -23.21
C SER A 205 3.54 -4.46 -22.65
N PHE A 206 2.29 -4.72 -22.24
CA PHE A 206 1.42 -3.72 -21.65
C PHE A 206 2.03 -3.13 -20.37
N LEU A 207 2.50 -3.97 -19.45
CA LEU A 207 3.17 -3.52 -18.23
C LEU A 207 4.43 -2.70 -18.53
N SER A 208 5.21 -3.10 -19.54
CA SER A 208 6.45 -2.41 -19.93
C SER A 208 6.24 -1.11 -20.72
N THR A 209 5.09 -0.94 -21.37
CA THR A 209 4.79 0.22 -22.21
C THR A 209 3.92 1.23 -21.47
N MET A 210 2.83 0.76 -20.87
CA MET A 210 1.82 1.61 -20.24
C MET A 210 2.12 1.89 -18.78
N CYS A 211 2.71 0.93 -18.07
CA CYS A 211 2.95 1.07 -16.63
C CYS A 211 4.39 1.51 -16.32
N LYS A 212 5.37 1.30 -17.22
CA LYS A 212 6.80 1.55 -16.95
C LYS A 212 7.13 2.99 -16.56
N ASN A 213 6.61 3.96 -17.31
CA ASN A 213 6.84 5.38 -17.06
C ASN A 213 5.81 5.98 -16.10
N VAL A 214 4.80 5.19 -15.70
CA VAL A 214 3.92 5.59 -14.62
C VAL A 214 4.70 5.39 -13.34
N LEU A 215 4.96 6.49 -12.65
CA LEU A 215 5.48 6.47 -11.31
C LEU A 215 4.64 5.44 -10.55
N LEU A 216 5.29 4.41 -9.99
CA LEU A 216 4.68 3.72 -8.86
C LEU A 216 4.23 4.87 -7.97
N ASP A 217 2.96 4.91 -7.56
CA ASP A 217 2.52 5.86 -6.54
C ASP A 217 3.11 5.46 -5.16
N ASP A 218 4.37 4.97 -5.19
CA ASP A 218 5.45 5.07 -4.23
C ASP A 218 6.06 6.47 -4.44
N PRO A 219 6.31 7.27 -3.40
CA PRO A 219 6.87 8.62 -3.51
C PRO A 219 8.29 8.72 -4.12
N ARG A 220 8.76 7.72 -4.89
CA ARG A 220 10.13 7.57 -5.38
C ARG A 220 10.21 7.08 -6.84
N GLY A 221 9.85 7.93 -7.78
CA GLY A 221 10.50 7.98 -9.10
C GLY A 221 10.39 6.76 -10.04
N GLU A 222 10.91 6.94 -11.26
CA GLU A 222 11.10 5.87 -12.25
C GLU A 222 12.23 4.91 -11.80
N PRO A 223 12.25 3.64 -12.24
CA PRO A 223 13.43 2.78 -12.08
C PRO A 223 14.37 2.96 -13.30
N PRO A 224 15.67 3.23 -13.09
CA PRO A 224 16.60 3.57 -14.18
C PRO A 224 17.06 2.36 -14.99
N SER A 225 17.67 2.67 -16.13
CA SER A 225 18.46 1.76 -16.96
C SER A 225 19.78 1.30 -16.30
N ASN A 226 20.22 1.92 -15.20
CA ASN A 226 21.41 1.56 -14.42
C ASN A 226 21.19 1.76 -12.90
N TYR A 227 21.39 0.73 -12.09
CA TYR A 227 21.13 0.74 -10.63
C TYR A 227 22.00 1.73 -9.83
N TRP A 228 23.05 2.28 -10.44
CA TRP A 228 24.00 3.21 -9.84
C TRP A 228 23.45 4.65 -9.71
N ASP A 229 22.39 5.00 -10.42
CA ASP A 229 21.93 6.40 -10.59
C ASP A 229 20.88 6.86 -9.55
N PHE A 230 20.56 6.05 -8.52
CA PHE A 230 19.39 6.26 -7.64
C PHE A 230 19.68 6.34 -6.15
N LEU A 231 20.95 6.41 -5.76
CA LEU A 231 21.25 6.91 -4.42
C LEU A 231 20.95 8.41 -4.41
N THR A 232 20.14 8.84 -3.45
CA THR A 232 20.08 10.27 -3.09
C THR A 232 21.48 10.78 -2.74
N ASP A 233 21.72 12.08 -2.77
CA ASP A 233 23.02 12.64 -2.38
C ASP A 233 23.45 12.15 -0.97
N ALA A 234 22.49 12.03 -0.05
CA ALA A 234 22.72 11.50 1.29
C ALA A 234 23.02 9.98 1.29
N GLU A 235 22.37 9.17 0.44
CA GLU A 235 22.69 7.75 0.30
C GLU A 235 24.04 7.53 -0.42
N ASN A 236 24.42 8.41 -1.34
CA ASN A 236 25.73 8.41 -2.00
C ASN A 236 26.82 8.70 -1.00
N ASP A 237 26.64 9.73 -0.18
CA ASP A 237 27.55 10.08 0.91
C ASP A 237 27.64 8.95 1.95
N LEU A 238 26.51 8.34 2.33
CA LEU A 238 26.48 7.14 3.19
C LEU A 238 27.24 5.96 2.57
N SER A 239 27.10 5.74 1.27
CA SER A 239 27.85 4.70 0.55
C SER A 239 29.36 4.95 0.56
N GLN A 240 29.80 6.19 0.34
CA GLN A 240 31.21 6.56 0.40
C GLN A 240 31.80 6.38 1.82
N VAL A 241 31.02 6.67 2.86
CA VAL A 241 31.42 6.43 4.25
C VAL A 241 31.52 4.94 4.55
N LEU A 242 30.58 4.13 4.05
CA LEU A 242 30.65 2.67 4.18
C LEU A 242 31.90 2.10 3.49
N GLU A 243 32.28 2.62 2.31
CA GLU A 243 33.54 2.28 1.63
C GLU A 243 34.76 2.65 2.49
N THR A 244 34.75 3.84 3.10
CA THR A 244 35.81 4.31 4.01
C THR A 244 35.92 3.47 5.28
N CYS A 245 34.80 2.89 5.73
CA CYS A 245 34.76 1.95 6.84
C CYS A 245 35.22 0.53 6.45
N GLU A 246 35.63 0.30 5.21
CA GLU A 246 35.95 -1.02 4.64
C GLU A 246 34.79 -2.02 4.74
N LEU A 247 33.55 -1.52 4.66
CA LEU A 247 32.34 -2.34 4.75
C LEU A 247 31.86 -2.71 3.34
N PRO A 248 32.03 -3.97 2.91
CA PRO A 248 31.61 -4.38 1.58
C PRO A 248 30.09 -4.32 1.48
N HIS A 249 29.59 -3.51 0.56
CA HIS A 249 28.17 -3.39 0.27
C HIS A 249 27.95 -3.23 -1.24
N SER A 250 26.73 -3.53 -1.66
CA SER A 250 26.23 -3.41 -3.01
C SER A 250 25.24 -2.27 -3.07
N ARG A 251 25.30 -1.52 -4.17
CA ARG A 251 24.34 -0.48 -4.50
C ARG A 251 23.20 -1.13 -5.29
N GLY A 252 22.10 -1.44 -4.60
CA GLY A 252 20.88 -1.97 -5.18
C GLY A 252 20.75 -3.50 -5.10
N MET A 253 19.86 -3.95 -4.22
CA MET A 253 19.48 -5.35 -4.10
C MET A 253 17.98 -5.51 -3.93
N LEU A 254 17.42 -6.57 -4.53
CA LEU A 254 16.02 -6.94 -4.38
C LEU A 254 15.90 -8.12 -3.41
N LEU A 255 15.24 -7.90 -2.28
CA LEU A 255 14.94 -8.94 -1.29
C LEU A 255 13.43 -9.09 -1.19
N GLY A 256 12.91 -10.29 -1.46
CA GLY A 256 11.46 -10.55 -1.41
C GLY A 256 10.62 -9.56 -2.21
N GLY A 257 11.14 -9.05 -3.34
CA GLY A 257 10.46 -8.06 -4.19
C GLY A 257 10.64 -6.59 -3.77
N ALA A 258 11.26 -6.31 -2.62
CA ALA A 258 11.55 -4.96 -2.15
C ALA A 258 12.99 -4.52 -2.50
N PHE A 259 13.14 -3.30 -3.01
CA PHE A 259 14.44 -2.73 -3.37
C PHE A 259 15.15 -2.09 -2.17
N PHE A 260 16.42 -2.42 -1.97
CA PHE A 260 17.27 -1.89 -0.92
C PHE A 260 18.53 -1.28 -1.53
N PRO A 261 18.70 0.06 -1.45
CA PRO A 261 19.78 0.75 -2.15
C PRO A 261 21.15 0.41 -1.57
N LEU A 262 21.28 0.17 -0.27
CA LEU A 262 22.56 -0.18 0.35
C LEU A 262 22.42 -1.50 1.11
N SER A 263 23.09 -2.56 0.63
CA SER A 263 23.02 -3.89 1.24
C SER A 263 24.37 -4.59 1.24
N SER A 264 24.70 -5.33 2.29
CA SER A 264 25.95 -6.07 2.43
C SER A 264 25.69 -7.57 2.52
N GLN A 265 26.12 -8.33 1.51
CA GLN A 265 26.04 -9.79 1.54
C GLN A 265 26.94 -10.39 2.63
N ALA A 266 28.14 -9.82 2.82
CA ALA A 266 29.10 -10.30 3.81
C ALA A 266 28.56 -10.17 5.24
N LEU A 267 27.86 -9.08 5.54
CA LEU A 267 27.20 -8.86 6.82
C LEU A 267 25.78 -9.42 6.86
N LYS A 268 25.25 -9.87 5.72
CA LYS A 268 23.82 -10.20 5.54
C LYS A 268 22.93 -9.09 6.13
N ALA A 269 23.21 -7.85 5.73
CA ALA A 269 22.61 -6.65 6.30
C ALA A 269 22.13 -5.67 5.24
N VAL A 270 21.06 -4.96 5.54
CA VAL A 270 20.54 -3.81 4.80
C VAL A 270 20.85 -2.56 5.62
N ILE A 271 21.44 -1.54 5.01
CA ILE A 271 21.58 -0.21 5.60
C ILE A 271 20.56 0.69 4.90
N SER A 272 19.62 1.24 5.66
CA SER A 272 18.55 2.06 5.11
C SER A 272 18.63 3.48 5.66
N LEU A 273 18.78 4.47 4.78
CA LEU A 273 18.60 5.87 5.14
C LEU A 273 17.09 6.17 5.34
N GLU A 274 16.75 6.80 6.46
CA GLU A 274 15.40 7.21 6.84
C GLU A 274 15.29 8.73 6.65
N THR A 275 14.73 9.16 5.53
CA THR A 275 14.52 10.59 5.23
C THR A 275 13.21 11.09 5.83
N SER A 276 13.26 12.28 6.43
CA SER A 276 12.08 13.00 6.93
C SER A 276 11.37 13.84 5.84
N GLY A 277 12.07 14.12 4.72
CA GLY A 277 11.62 15.07 3.67
C GLY A 277 10.93 14.48 2.43
N ALA A 278 11.08 13.18 2.13
CA ALA A 278 10.43 12.57 0.96
C ALA A 278 9.08 11.94 1.34
N ALA A 279 8.03 12.75 1.26
CA ALA A 279 6.60 12.41 1.29
C ALA A 279 6.15 11.37 2.35
N ALA A 280 5.53 11.89 3.40
CA ALA A 280 4.91 11.14 4.49
C ALA A 280 3.82 10.15 4.00
N ILE A 281 4.23 8.92 3.67
CA ILE A 281 3.35 7.75 3.65
C ILE A 281 3.64 6.97 4.95
N TYR A 282 3.29 7.61 6.08
CA TYR A 282 3.00 7.03 7.42
C TYR A 282 4.08 6.90 8.49
N LEU A 283 4.52 8.00 9.11
CA LEU A 283 5.27 7.93 10.38
C LEU A 283 4.47 7.16 11.47
N ARG A 284 5.01 6.05 12.01
CA ARG A 284 4.57 5.48 13.29
C ARG A 284 5.02 6.41 14.41
N GLY A 285 4.08 6.94 15.20
CA GLY A 285 4.31 8.05 16.14
C GLY A 285 5.37 7.85 17.23
N ALA A 286 5.85 6.63 17.48
CA ALA A 286 6.94 6.36 18.42
C ALA A 286 8.31 6.09 17.76
N SER A 287 8.34 5.72 16.47
CA SER A 287 9.56 5.30 15.76
C SER A 287 9.98 6.21 14.60
N GLY A 288 9.09 7.08 14.11
CA GLY A 288 9.39 7.97 12.98
C GLY A 288 9.53 7.28 11.62
N ARG A 289 9.05 6.03 11.47
CA ARG A 289 9.19 5.22 10.23
C ARG A 289 7.89 5.13 9.43
N SER A 290 7.97 5.14 8.10
CA SER A 290 6.83 4.84 7.21
C SER A 290 6.33 3.40 7.36
N VAL A 291 5.04 3.14 7.11
CA VAL A 291 4.52 1.76 7.02
C VAL A 291 5.15 0.99 5.87
N TRP A 292 5.49 1.69 4.80
CA TRP A 292 6.25 1.09 3.70
C TRP A 292 7.68 0.71 4.12
N GLN A 293 8.42 1.57 4.83
CA GLN A 293 9.73 1.20 5.39
C GLN A 293 9.58 0.02 6.36
N SER A 294 8.55 0.03 7.21
CA SER A 294 8.28 -1.06 8.17
C SER A 294 8.02 -2.38 7.45
N TRP A 295 7.24 -2.36 6.37
CA TRP A 295 7.03 -3.53 5.51
C TRP A 295 8.34 -4.00 4.86
N LYS A 296 9.13 -3.09 4.28
CA LYS A 296 10.46 -3.42 3.71
C LYS A 296 11.35 -4.11 4.76
N TYR A 297 11.40 -3.61 5.99
CA TYR A 297 12.24 -4.17 7.03
C TYR A 297 11.79 -5.58 7.43
N ARG A 298 10.48 -5.82 7.55
CA ARG A 298 9.94 -7.18 7.75
C ARG A 298 10.28 -8.12 6.59
N VAL A 299 10.25 -7.63 5.35
CA VAL A 299 10.67 -8.42 4.18
C VAL A 299 12.16 -8.78 4.28
N ALA A 300 13.05 -7.84 4.57
CA ALA A 300 14.47 -8.11 4.75
C ALA A 300 14.73 -9.12 5.89
N ALA A 301 14.13 -8.91 7.06
CA ALA A 301 14.25 -9.79 8.21
C ALA A 301 13.73 -11.21 7.95
N SER A 302 12.60 -11.35 7.25
CA SER A 302 12.07 -12.67 6.86
C SER A 302 13.00 -13.43 5.88
N ASN A 303 13.85 -12.72 5.13
CA ASN A 303 14.91 -13.30 4.31
C ASN A 303 16.22 -13.51 5.11
N GLY A 304 16.18 -13.31 6.43
CA GLY A 304 17.28 -13.43 7.36
C GLY A 304 18.31 -12.31 7.25
N TRP A 305 17.95 -11.15 6.72
CA TRP A 305 18.81 -9.97 6.65
C TRP A 305 18.62 -9.09 7.88
N ARG A 306 19.73 -8.60 8.43
CA ARG A 306 19.74 -7.59 9.50
C ARG A 306 19.43 -6.21 8.93
N VAL A 307 18.68 -5.39 9.64
CA VAL A 307 18.33 -4.04 9.18
C VAL A 307 19.00 -3.01 10.10
N TYR A 308 19.76 -2.09 9.52
CA TYR A 308 20.32 -0.93 10.21
C TYR A 308 19.70 0.33 9.60
N ALA A 309 19.05 1.12 10.45
CA ALA A 309 18.41 2.37 10.07
C ALA A 309 19.33 3.55 10.38
N VAL A 310 19.50 4.45 9.42
CA VAL A 310 20.26 5.71 9.56
C VAL A 310 19.27 6.85 9.43
N SER A 311 19.09 7.67 10.47
CA SER A 311 18.28 8.88 10.37
C SER A 311 18.95 9.90 9.46
N ALA A 312 18.30 10.31 8.37
CA ALA A 312 18.86 11.33 7.46
C ALA A 312 19.08 12.66 8.18
N THR A 313 18.20 13.02 9.11
CA THR A 313 18.32 14.27 9.89
C THR A 313 19.48 14.23 10.89
N GLU A 314 19.87 13.07 11.39
CA GLU A 314 21.10 12.94 12.19
C GLU A 314 22.33 12.89 11.29
N TRP A 315 22.23 12.19 10.16
CA TRP A 315 23.28 12.06 9.17
C TRP A 315 23.73 13.41 8.59
N GLU A 316 22.78 14.28 8.25
CA GLU A 316 23.03 15.62 7.69
C GLU A 316 23.64 16.60 8.70
N LYS A 317 23.55 16.32 10.01
CA LYS A 317 24.18 17.15 11.06
C LYS A 317 25.67 16.86 11.24
N LEU A 318 26.17 15.75 10.69
CA LEU A 318 27.57 15.37 10.80
C LEU A 318 28.37 16.18 9.76
N GLU A 319 29.25 17.05 10.24
CA GLU A 319 29.89 18.09 9.42
C GLU A 319 31.02 17.54 8.54
N ASP A 320 31.68 16.47 9.00
CA ASP A 320 32.84 15.90 8.33
C ASP A 320 32.77 14.35 8.22
N THR A 321 33.64 13.81 7.37
CA THR A 321 33.72 12.36 7.10
C THR A 321 34.15 11.56 8.33
N GLU A 322 34.97 12.11 9.21
CA GLU A 322 35.46 11.42 10.41
C GLU A 322 34.30 11.16 11.40
N GLN A 323 33.45 12.17 11.62
CA GLN A 323 32.23 12.04 12.41
C GLN A 323 31.27 11.00 11.84
N LYS A 324 31.07 10.99 10.51
CA LYS A 324 30.22 10.00 9.81
C LYS A 324 30.76 8.58 9.92
N VAL A 325 32.08 8.40 9.81
CA VAL A 325 32.74 7.09 10.01
C VAL A 325 32.56 6.60 11.45
N LEU A 326 32.74 7.47 12.44
CA LEU A 326 32.52 7.13 13.85
C LEU A 326 31.06 6.74 14.12
N PHE A 327 30.11 7.50 13.58
CA PHE A 327 28.69 7.18 13.66
C PHE A 327 28.37 5.81 13.07
N MET A 328 28.87 5.49 11.87
CA MET A 328 28.61 4.21 11.22
C MET A 328 29.20 3.02 11.97
N ARG A 329 30.41 3.17 12.51
CA ARG A 329 31.04 2.14 13.34
C ARG A 329 30.25 1.87 14.61
N GLU A 330 29.67 2.91 15.21
CA GLU A 330 28.85 2.75 16.40
C GLU A 330 27.49 2.11 16.08
N LEU A 331 26.81 2.55 15.02
CA LEU A 331 25.55 1.96 14.57
C LEU A 331 25.67 0.44 14.33
N LEU A 332 26.76 -0.01 13.74
CA LEU A 332 26.97 -1.43 13.42
C LEU A 332 27.37 -2.28 14.63
N ARG A 333 27.78 -1.65 15.74
CA ARG A 333 27.99 -2.34 17.03
C ARG A 333 26.70 -2.50 17.82
N GLN A 334 25.69 -1.71 17.52
CA GLN A 334 24.37 -1.84 18.12
C GLN A 334 23.63 -3.07 17.57
N ASP A 335 22.64 -3.53 18.32
CA ASP A 335 21.74 -4.57 17.85
C ASP A 335 20.99 -4.07 16.60
N PRO A 336 20.80 -4.94 15.59
CA PRO A 336 20.00 -4.59 14.43
C PRO A 336 18.57 -4.27 14.85
N LEU A 337 17.88 -3.48 14.03
CA LEU A 337 16.52 -3.05 14.30
C LEU A 337 15.61 -4.26 14.57
N ASP A 338 14.94 -4.28 15.73
CA ASP A 338 13.94 -5.30 16.04
C ASP A 338 12.73 -5.11 15.12
N THR A 339 12.65 -5.94 14.09
CA THR A 339 11.59 -5.88 13.07
C THR A 339 10.29 -6.54 13.49
N ASP A 340 10.29 -7.33 14.58
CA ASP A 340 9.08 -7.97 15.12
C ASP A 340 8.27 -7.00 15.99
N ALA A 341 8.94 -5.95 16.52
CA ALA A 341 8.31 -4.81 17.17
C ALA A 341 7.77 -3.73 16.20
N LEU A 342 8.05 -3.83 14.88
CA LEU A 342 7.63 -2.89 13.82
C LEU A 342 6.31 -3.27 13.14
#